data_AF-A0A9W5YF97-F1
#
_entry.id   AF-A0A9W5YF97-F1
#
_cell.length_a   1.000
_cell.length_b   1.000
_cell.length_c   1.000
_cell.angle_alpha   90.00
_cell.angle_beta   90.00
_cell.angle_gamma   90.00
#
_symmetry.space_group_name_H-M   'P 1'
#
loop_
_entity.id
_entity.type
_entity.pdbx_description
1 polymer ?
#
loop_
_entity_poly.entity_id
_entity_poly.type
_entity_poly.pdbx_seq_one_letter_code
_entity_poly.pdbx_strand_id
1 'polypeptide(L)'
;MLIFGWGYKTFKKYGIIGKSKCNICQLVTNWQLVKVTTWFTLFFIPIIPVKIKRMILCTNCNTGHIIDKQTFDKLMNVIKSNKYKVDIENMQYYNKTETQKNYLKEMEEYKKKQENKKHKNKKKLTLKDIIDNSNVPNTRESLKKQFLEMGLHKGMTVIVHSSMSKIGWITGGPVAVTQALMDVITQEGTIVMPAHTSDYSDPTGWENPPVPKEWIPIIKENMPAYNKNITPTSYMGHIAETFRTFPGVLRSDHPQYSFTAWGKHAEEITAGHLLNYGLGENSPLKKIYDLNGMVLLIGVDYDNNTSFHLAEYMIDSIKEEKLGSPILVDDERKWVEYKDIELDVDDFNKIGEEYEKESKVITYNIGQAKSRLFSQTESVDFAREWMEKNR
;
A
#
# COMPACT_ATOMS: atom_id res chain seq x y z
N MET A 1 31.03 30.69 -19.21
CA MET A 1 30.29 30.44 -20.46
C MET A 1 30.41 28.96 -20.79
N LEU A 2 29.37 28.15 -20.58
CA LEU A 2 29.40 26.72 -20.89
C LEU A 2 29.34 26.53 -22.41
N ILE A 3 30.42 26.01 -22.99
CA ILE A 3 30.66 25.95 -24.46
C ILE A 3 30.06 24.66 -25.08
N PHE A 4 29.51 23.76 -24.25
CA PHE A 4 29.02 22.44 -24.65
C PHE A 4 27.63 22.17 -24.05
N GLY A 5 26.74 21.58 -24.87
CA GLY A 5 25.39 21.19 -24.45
C GLY A 5 25.08 19.74 -24.84
N TRP A 6 24.53 18.99 -23.91
CA TRP A 6 24.06 17.61 -24.11
C TRP A 6 22.53 17.58 -24.22
N GLY A 7 22.00 16.79 -25.15
CA GLY A 7 20.57 16.45 -25.13
C GLY A 7 19.67 17.18 -26.14
N TYR A 8 20.21 17.98 -27.07
CA TYR A 8 19.42 18.50 -28.20
C TYR A 8 18.87 17.34 -29.04
N LYS A 9 17.55 17.34 -29.28
CA LYS A 9 16.85 16.26 -29.98
C LYS A 9 16.19 16.78 -31.25
N THR A 10 16.43 16.09 -32.35
CA THR A 10 15.66 16.28 -33.59
C THR A 10 14.67 15.15 -33.79
N PHE A 11 13.46 15.49 -34.24
CA PHE A 11 12.38 14.55 -34.51
C PHE A 11 12.10 14.52 -36.01
N LYS A 12 12.42 13.39 -36.66
CA LYS A 12 12.06 13.17 -38.05
C LYS A 12 10.82 12.28 -38.11
N LYS A 13 9.70 12.86 -38.54
CA LYS A 13 8.41 12.19 -38.73
C LYS A 13 8.35 11.61 -40.15
N TYR A 14 7.96 10.34 -40.28
CA TYR A 14 7.99 9.62 -41.56
C TYR A 14 6.61 9.31 -42.14
N GLY A 15 5.55 9.30 -41.33
CA GLY A 15 4.19 9.07 -41.81
C GLY A 15 3.32 8.31 -40.82
N ILE A 16 2.03 8.19 -41.13
CA ILE A 16 1.06 7.42 -40.34
C ILE A 16 1.14 5.95 -40.76
N ILE A 17 1.22 5.04 -39.78
CA ILE A 17 1.33 3.59 -40.02
C ILE A 17 0.01 2.85 -39.81
N GLY A 18 -0.96 3.45 -39.12
CA GLY A 18 -2.27 2.83 -38.83
C GLY A 18 -3.02 3.55 -37.71
N LYS A 19 -4.23 3.07 -37.41
CA LYS A 19 -5.05 3.51 -36.27
C LYS A 19 -5.19 2.39 -35.25
N SER A 20 -5.02 2.71 -33.97
CA SER A 20 -5.40 1.81 -32.88
C SER A 20 -5.69 2.59 -31.61
N LYS A 21 -6.30 1.92 -30.63
CA LYS A 21 -6.57 2.49 -29.31
C LYS A 21 -5.24 2.75 -28.60
N CYS A 22 -5.04 3.97 -28.11
CA CYS A 22 -3.89 4.31 -27.29
C CYS A 22 -4.14 3.86 -25.85
N ASN A 23 -3.21 3.10 -25.25
CA ASN A 23 -3.34 2.66 -23.86
C ASN A 23 -3.20 3.80 -22.83
N ILE A 24 -2.77 4.98 -23.27
CA ILE A 24 -2.59 6.15 -22.41
C ILE A 24 -3.82 7.07 -22.51
N CYS A 25 -4.09 7.65 -23.68
CA CYS A 25 -5.23 8.57 -23.83
C CYS A 25 -6.57 7.87 -24.12
N GLN A 26 -6.59 6.52 -24.22
CA GLN A 26 -7.78 5.68 -24.44
C GLN A 26 -8.58 5.96 -25.73
N LEU A 27 -8.09 6.85 -26.59
CA LEU A 27 -8.69 7.18 -27.88
C LEU A 27 -8.15 6.28 -29.00
N VAL A 28 -8.97 6.01 -30.02
CA VAL A 28 -8.52 5.44 -31.29
C VAL A 28 -7.85 6.55 -32.10
N THR A 29 -6.54 6.45 -32.29
CA THR A 29 -5.73 7.54 -32.86
C THR A 29 -4.83 7.03 -33.97
N ASN A 30 -4.33 7.94 -34.79
CA ASN A 30 -3.27 7.61 -35.75
C ASN A 30 -1.96 7.39 -34.99
N TRP A 31 -1.17 6.42 -35.46
CA TRP A 31 0.20 6.20 -34.99
C TRP A 31 1.19 6.66 -36.03
N GLN A 32 2.17 7.45 -35.61
CA GLN A 32 3.15 8.10 -36.46
C GLN A 32 4.53 7.50 -36.25
N LEU A 33 5.19 7.09 -37.34
CA LEU A 33 6.56 6.60 -37.31
C LEU A 33 7.54 7.79 -37.18
N VAL A 34 8.42 7.75 -36.19
CA VAL A 34 9.35 8.84 -35.87
C VAL A 34 10.75 8.31 -35.59
N LYS A 35 11.77 9.02 -36.05
CA LYS A 35 13.16 8.85 -35.63
C LYS A 35 13.57 10.05 -34.77
N VAL A 36 13.98 9.77 -33.54
CA VAL A 36 14.50 10.77 -32.60
C VAL A 36 16.01 10.65 -32.57
N THR A 37 16.72 11.71 -32.94
CA THR A 37 18.18 11.76 -32.88
C THR A 37 18.60 12.75 -31.81
N THR A 38 19.34 12.27 -30.83
CA THR A 38 20.00 13.10 -29.81
C THR A 38 21.39 13.46 -30.32
N TRP A 39 21.73 14.73 -30.23
CA TRP A 39 22.98 15.28 -30.77
C TRP A 39 23.89 15.76 -29.63
N PHE A 40 25.19 15.61 -29.86
CA PHE A 40 26.20 16.42 -29.23
C PHE A 40 26.22 17.78 -29.92
N THR A 41 26.13 18.84 -29.13
CA THR A 41 26.14 20.22 -29.65
C THR A 41 27.40 20.96 -29.24
N LEU A 42 28.01 21.65 -30.21
CA LEU A 42 29.09 22.62 -29.99
C LEU A 42 28.53 23.98 -30.40
N PHE A 43 28.54 24.97 -29.50
CA PHE A 43 27.91 26.27 -29.72
C PHE A 43 26.43 26.18 -30.18
N PHE A 44 25.65 25.26 -29.59
CA PHE A 44 24.25 24.99 -29.95
C PHE A 44 24.03 24.43 -31.37
N ILE A 45 25.10 24.17 -32.13
CA ILE A 45 25.03 23.54 -33.43
C ILE A 45 25.08 22.01 -33.23
N PRO A 46 24.10 21.23 -33.70
CA PRO A 46 24.11 19.77 -33.61
C PRO A 46 25.12 19.17 -34.60
N ILE A 47 26.22 18.62 -34.08
CA ILE A 47 27.33 18.11 -34.92
C ILE A 47 27.32 16.59 -35.00
N ILE A 48 27.30 15.89 -33.87
CA ILE A 48 27.46 14.42 -33.84
C ILE A 48 26.20 13.77 -33.26
N PRO A 49 25.56 12.82 -33.97
CA PRO A 49 24.42 12.09 -33.43
C PRO A 49 24.91 11.08 -32.38
N VAL A 50 24.60 11.32 -31.10
CA VAL A 50 25.02 10.46 -29.98
C VAL A 50 24.04 9.32 -29.71
N LYS A 51 22.75 9.49 -30.05
CA LYS A 51 21.74 8.45 -29.81
C LYS A 51 20.62 8.53 -30.83
N ILE A 52 20.29 7.40 -31.45
CA ILE A 52 19.16 7.29 -32.39
C ILE A 52 18.12 6.35 -31.79
N LYS A 53 16.90 6.87 -31.58
CA LYS A 53 15.72 6.07 -31.25
C LYS A 53 14.76 6.05 -32.43
N ARG A 54 14.16 4.89 -32.67
CA ARG A 54 13.10 4.68 -33.66
C ARG A 54 11.84 4.39 -32.88
N MET A 55 10.75 5.10 -33.18
CA MET A 55 9.57 5.09 -32.35
C MET A 55 8.30 5.15 -33.19
N ILE A 56 7.20 4.68 -32.60
CA ILE A 56 5.84 4.98 -33.06
C ILE A 56 5.15 5.82 -32.00
N LEU A 57 4.57 6.96 -32.40
CA LEU A 57 3.94 7.91 -31.49
C LEU A 57 2.44 8.00 -31.74
N CYS A 58 1.64 8.03 -30.68
CA CYS A 58 0.23 8.41 -30.76
C CYS A 58 0.13 9.89 -31.19
N THR A 59 -0.64 10.19 -32.24
CA THR A 59 -0.80 11.59 -32.70
C THR A 59 -1.62 12.48 -31.77
N ASN A 60 -2.28 11.90 -30.75
CA ASN A 60 -3.07 12.66 -29.78
C ASN A 60 -2.25 13.03 -28.53
N CYS A 61 -1.63 12.06 -27.87
CA CYS A 61 -0.89 12.31 -26.62
C CYS A 61 0.63 12.36 -26.80
N ASN A 62 1.16 12.10 -28.00
CA ASN A 62 2.59 11.97 -28.31
C ASN A 62 3.34 10.89 -27.51
N THR A 63 2.67 10.08 -26.69
CA THR A 63 3.26 8.90 -26.07
C THR A 63 3.51 7.82 -27.11
N GLY A 64 4.61 7.08 -26.97
CA GLY A 64 5.00 6.10 -27.97
C GLY A 64 6.05 5.10 -27.54
N HIS A 65 6.16 4.03 -28.31
CA HIS A 65 7.01 2.89 -28.02
C HIS A 65 8.28 2.93 -28.87
N ILE A 66 9.42 2.58 -28.28
CA ILE A 66 10.68 2.39 -29.02
C ILE A 66 10.59 1.07 -29.78
N ILE A 67 10.98 1.09 -31.05
CA ILE A 67 11.03 -0.07 -31.94
C ILE A 67 12.47 -0.27 -32.45
N ASP A 68 12.80 -1.49 -32.82
CA ASP A 68 14.09 -1.82 -33.42
C ASP A 68 14.20 -1.32 -34.88
N LYS A 69 15.41 -1.43 -35.46
CA LYS A 69 15.70 -0.99 -36.83
C LYS A 69 14.94 -1.79 -37.88
N GLN A 70 14.81 -3.11 -37.73
CA GLN A 70 14.15 -3.97 -38.70
C GLN A 70 12.65 -3.69 -38.77
N THR A 71 12.00 -3.50 -37.63
CA THR A 71 10.59 -3.09 -37.54
C THR A 71 10.37 -1.71 -38.15
N PHE A 72 11.26 -0.76 -37.89
CA PHE A 72 11.18 0.57 -38.49
C PHE A 72 11.29 0.54 -40.01
N ASP A 73 12.24 -0.24 -40.56
CA ASP A 73 12.43 -0.35 -42.01
C ASP A 73 11.23 -1.02 -42.70
N LYS A 74 10.59 -1.99 -42.04
CA LYS A 74 9.31 -2.58 -42.51
C LYS A 74 8.18 -1.56 -42.53
N LEU A 75 8.00 -0.80 -41.45
CA LEU A 75 6.97 0.24 -41.37
C LEU A 75 7.21 1.39 -42.36
N MET A 76 8.47 1.70 -42.67
CA MET A 76 8.83 2.60 -43.75
C MET A 76 8.34 2.10 -45.12
N ASN A 77 8.42 0.79 -45.38
CA ASN A 77 7.88 0.19 -46.61
C ASN A 77 6.34 0.18 -46.63
N VAL A 78 5.68 0.02 -45.48
CA VAL A 78 4.23 0.15 -45.34
C VAL A 78 3.77 1.58 -45.69
N ILE A 79 4.45 2.60 -45.16
CA ILE A 79 4.19 4.01 -45.49
C ILE A 79 4.40 4.26 -46.98
N LYS A 80 5.50 3.77 -47.56
CA LYS A 80 5.81 3.92 -48.99
C LYS A 80 4.82 3.20 -49.91
N SER A 81 4.22 2.09 -49.44
CA SER A 81 3.23 1.31 -50.19
C SER A 81 1.78 1.75 -49.94
N ASN A 82 1.56 2.79 -49.13
CA ASN A 82 0.25 3.35 -48.78
C ASN A 82 -0.75 2.33 -48.19
N LYS A 83 -0.25 1.25 -47.55
CA LYS A 83 -1.07 0.21 -46.92
C LYS A 83 -1.38 0.59 -45.46
N TYR A 84 -2.60 1.04 -45.17
CA TYR A 84 -2.98 1.55 -43.82
C TYR A 84 -3.46 0.48 -42.81
N LYS A 85 -3.10 -0.79 -42.97
CA LYS A 85 -3.51 -1.88 -42.04
C LYS A 85 -2.28 -2.53 -41.40
N VAL A 86 -1.86 -1.97 -40.26
CA VAL A 86 -0.98 -2.66 -39.32
C VAL A 86 -1.81 -2.93 -38.07
N ASP A 87 -1.94 -4.19 -37.69
CA ASP A 87 -2.55 -4.58 -36.42
C ASP A 87 -1.57 -4.29 -35.28
N ILE A 88 -1.79 -3.16 -34.60
CA ILE A 88 -0.91 -2.62 -33.55
C ILE A 88 -1.14 -3.33 -32.20
N GLU A 89 -2.27 -4.02 -32.01
CA GLU A 89 -2.57 -4.72 -30.74
C GLU A 89 -1.58 -5.87 -30.48
N ASN A 90 -1.02 -6.45 -31.53
CA ASN A 90 -0.03 -7.53 -31.46
C ASN A 90 1.42 -7.05 -31.46
N MET A 91 1.67 -5.74 -31.35
CA MET A 91 3.00 -5.17 -31.55
C MET A 91 3.99 -5.49 -30.41
N GLN A 92 3.49 -5.80 -29.21
CA GLN A 92 4.29 -6.30 -28.09
C GLN A 92 4.90 -7.69 -28.33
N TYR A 93 4.40 -8.40 -29.35
CA TYR A 93 4.81 -9.75 -29.74
C TYR A 93 5.64 -9.78 -31.05
N TYR A 94 5.92 -8.63 -31.66
CA TYR A 94 6.31 -8.51 -33.08
C TYR A 94 7.72 -9.03 -33.45
N ASN A 95 8.57 -9.38 -32.46
CA ASN A 95 9.86 -10.06 -32.67
C ASN A 95 10.02 -11.28 -31.76
N LYS A 96 8.92 -11.85 -31.30
CA LYS A 96 8.92 -13.02 -30.44
C LYS A 96 8.68 -14.25 -31.31
N THR A 97 9.45 -15.32 -31.09
CA THR A 97 9.13 -16.62 -31.68
C THR A 97 7.77 -17.09 -31.17
N GLU A 98 7.12 -18.01 -31.87
CA GLU A 98 5.80 -18.49 -31.43
C GLU A 98 5.83 -19.04 -30.00
N THR A 99 6.93 -19.71 -29.63
CA THR A 99 7.21 -20.14 -28.25
C THR A 99 7.28 -18.98 -27.27
N GLN A 100 7.94 -17.88 -27.62
CA GLN A 100 8.05 -16.69 -26.76
C GLN A 100 6.72 -15.94 -26.64
N LYS A 101 5.89 -15.92 -27.71
CA LYS A 101 4.54 -15.35 -27.65
C LYS A 101 3.65 -16.17 -26.73
N ASN A 102 3.70 -17.50 -26.85
CA ASN A 102 2.92 -18.39 -26.01
C ASN A 102 3.36 -18.28 -24.55
N TYR A 103 4.67 -18.26 -24.28
CA TYR A 103 5.19 -18.04 -22.93
C TYR A 103 4.73 -16.69 -22.33
N LEU A 104 4.79 -15.60 -23.09
CA LEU A 104 4.33 -14.30 -22.59
C LEU A 104 2.82 -14.27 -22.33
N LYS A 105 2.01 -14.87 -23.22
CA LYS A 105 0.57 -15.01 -23.01
C LYS A 105 0.25 -15.90 -21.81
N GLU A 106 0.96 -17.00 -21.64
CA GLU A 106 0.86 -17.88 -20.48
C GLU A 106 1.28 -17.17 -19.20
N MET A 107 2.32 -16.34 -19.23
CA MET A 107 2.77 -15.53 -18.09
C MET A 107 1.78 -14.40 -17.76
N GLU A 108 1.19 -13.74 -18.76
CA GLU A 108 0.12 -12.76 -18.57
C GLU A 108 -1.14 -13.42 -18.00
N GLU A 109 -1.52 -14.60 -18.52
CA GLU A 109 -2.61 -15.40 -17.98
C GLU A 109 -2.32 -15.92 -16.57
N TYR A 110 -1.09 -16.33 -16.30
CA TYR A 110 -0.65 -16.78 -14.98
C TYR A 110 -0.69 -15.62 -13.99
N LYS A 111 -0.15 -14.45 -14.35
CA LYS A 111 -0.26 -13.22 -13.54
C LYS A 111 -1.71 -12.83 -13.32
N LYS A 112 -2.54 -12.80 -14.37
CA LYS A 112 -4.00 -12.59 -14.23
C LYS A 112 -4.65 -13.66 -13.37
N LYS A 113 -4.26 -14.93 -13.44
CA LYS A 113 -4.79 -16.01 -12.60
C LYS A 113 -4.32 -15.86 -11.15
N GLN A 114 -3.11 -15.36 -10.90
CA GLN A 114 -2.58 -15.08 -9.57
C GLN A 114 -3.21 -13.83 -8.95
N GLU A 115 -3.31 -12.73 -9.69
CA GLU A 115 -4.05 -11.53 -9.31
C GLU A 115 -5.52 -11.84 -9.08
N ASN A 116 -6.14 -12.58 -10.01
CA ASN A 116 -7.52 -13.04 -9.82
C ASN A 116 -7.61 -14.04 -8.66
N LYS A 117 -6.63 -14.88 -8.33
CA LYS A 117 -6.69 -15.74 -7.14
C LYS A 117 -6.54 -14.93 -5.85
N LYS A 118 -5.65 -13.94 -5.81
CA LYS A 118 -5.52 -12.97 -4.69
C LYS A 118 -6.79 -12.13 -4.51
N HIS A 119 -7.50 -11.78 -5.59
CA HIS A 119 -8.71 -10.94 -5.54
C HIS A 119 -10.06 -11.68 -5.65
N LYS A 120 -10.11 -12.97 -6.04
CA LYS A 120 -11.38 -13.69 -6.33
C LYS A 120 -12.26 -13.97 -5.13
N ASN A 121 -11.82 -13.73 -3.89
CA ASN A 121 -12.60 -14.13 -2.71
C ASN A 121 -13.14 -13.01 -1.82
N LYS A 122 -13.12 -11.74 -2.24
CA LYS A 122 -13.89 -10.71 -1.51
C LYS A 122 -14.72 -9.86 -2.49
N LYS A 123 -15.87 -10.39 -2.94
CA LYS A 123 -16.99 -9.53 -3.35
C LYS A 123 -17.18 -8.53 -2.21
N LYS A 124 -16.94 -7.24 -2.46
CA LYS A 124 -17.17 -6.20 -1.45
C LYS A 124 -18.66 -6.26 -1.09
N LEU A 125 -18.96 -6.67 0.15
CA LEU A 125 -20.33 -6.76 0.62
C LEU A 125 -20.99 -5.38 0.50
N THR A 126 -22.14 -5.33 -0.15
CA THR A 126 -22.99 -4.14 -0.14
C THR A 126 -23.62 -3.99 1.23
N LEU A 127 -24.13 -2.80 1.56
CA LEU A 127 -24.88 -2.61 2.79
C LEU A 127 -26.10 -3.55 2.87
N LYS A 128 -26.75 -3.80 1.73
CA LYS A 128 -27.85 -4.77 1.62
C LYS A 128 -27.36 -6.18 1.97
N ASP A 129 -26.24 -6.63 1.40
CA ASP A 129 -25.67 -7.93 1.75
C ASP A 129 -25.36 -8.03 3.27
N ILE A 130 -24.89 -6.94 3.90
CA ILE A 130 -24.62 -6.94 5.36
C ILE A 130 -25.92 -7.04 6.17
N ILE A 131 -26.96 -6.32 5.79
CA ILE A 131 -28.28 -6.36 6.45
C ILE A 131 -28.91 -7.74 6.30
N ASP A 132 -28.93 -8.28 5.07
CA ASP A 132 -29.55 -9.57 4.76
C ASP A 132 -28.84 -10.74 5.50
N ASN A 133 -27.54 -10.60 5.77
CA ASN A 133 -26.76 -11.56 6.56
C ASN A 133 -26.84 -11.31 8.09
N SER A 134 -27.51 -10.26 8.55
CA SER A 134 -27.61 -9.94 9.99
C SER A 134 -28.92 -10.42 10.59
N ASN A 135 -28.83 -11.34 11.55
CA ASN A 135 -30.00 -11.85 12.27
C ASN A 135 -30.68 -10.76 13.11
N VAL A 136 -29.88 -9.95 13.80
CA VAL A 136 -30.32 -8.82 14.64
C VAL A 136 -29.32 -7.66 14.52
N PRO A 137 -29.75 -6.41 14.73
CA PRO A 137 -28.85 -5.28 14.83
C PRO A 137 -27.83 -5.42 15.97
N ASN A 138 -26.56 -5.16 15.68
CA ASN A 138 -25.57 -4.90 16.72
C ASN A 138 -25.76 -3.46 17.25
N THR A 139 -25.65 -3.28 18.55
CA THR A 139 -25.78 -1.98 19.23
C THR A 139 -24.57 -1.74 20.14
N ARG A 140 -24.37 -0.50 20.60
CA ARG A 140 -23.33 -0.19 21.60
C ARG A 140 -23.41 -1.13 22.81
N GLU A 141 -24.62 -1.40 23.32
CA GLU A 141 -24.77 -2.28 24.49
C GLU A 141 -24.56 -3.76 24.17
N SER A 142 -25.03 -4.26 23.02
CA SER A 142 -24.76 -5.65 22.66
C SER A 142 -23.27 -5.90 22.47
N LEU A 143 -22.56 -4.94 21.84
CA LEU A 143 -21.12 -5.01 21.63
C LEU A 143 -20.35 -4.90 22.95
N LYS A 144 -20.73 -3.98 23.85
CA LYS A 144 -20.13 -3.86 25.19
C LYS A 144 -20.23 -5.17 25.97
N LYS A 145 -21.42 -5.79 25.98
CA LYS A 145 -21.64 -7.09 26.62
C LYS A 145 -20.74 -8.17 26.01
N GLN A 146 -20.66 -8.24 24.68
CA GLN A 146 -19.80 -9.21 23.98
C GLN A 146 -18.31 -9.00 24.27
N PHE A 147 -17.85 -7.75 24.33
CA PHE A 147 -16.46 -7.45 24.71
C PHE A 147 -16.15 -7.89 26.15
N LEU A 148 -17.07 -7.65 27.10
CA LEU A 148 -16.94 -8.13 28.48
C LEU A 148 -16.91 -9.66 28.56
N GLU A 149 -17.80 -10.35 27.83
CA GLU A 149 -17.87 -11.81 27.79
C GLU A 149 -16.64 -12.45 27.13
N MET A 150 -16.04 -11.77 26.16
CA MET A 150 -14.75 -12.15 25.56
C MET A 150 -13.57 -12.00 26.53
N GLY A 151 -13.73 -11.22 27.60
CA GLY A 151 -12.71 -11.03 28.63
C GLY A 151 -12.00 -9.68 28.60
N LEU A 152 -12.47 -8.71 27.79
CA LEU A 152 -12.03 -7.33 27.94
C LEU A 152 -12.56 -6.80 29.29
N HIS A 153 -11.74 -6.03 29.99
CA HIS A 153 -12.15 -5.40 31.23
C HIS A 153 -11.52 -4.02 31.42
N LYS A 154 -12.09 -3.29 32.38
CA LYS A 154 -11.62 -2.00 32.84
C LYS A 154 -10.11 -2.02 33.12
N GLY A 155 -9.39 -1.00 32.65
CA GLY A 155 -7.96 -0.85 32.93
C GLY A 155 -7.01 -1.55 31.96
N MET A 156 -7.50 -2.39 31.03
CA MET A 156 -6.65 -3.05 30.04
C MET A 156 -6.04 -2.04 29.05
N THR A 157 -4.80 -2.31 28.63
CA THR A 157 -4.19 -1.71 27.43
C THR A 157 -4.39 -2.68 26.27
N VAL A 158 -5.05 -2.27 25.20
CA VAL A 158 -5.41 -3.14 24.07
C VAL A 158 -5.16 -2.47 22.72
N ILE A 159 -4.41 -3.13 21.84
CA ILE A 159 -4.32 -2.78 20.42
C ILE A 159 -5.39 -3.52 19.62
N VAL A 160 -6.16 -2.80 18.81
CA VAL A 160 -7.35 -3.32 18.13
C VAL A 160 -7.18 -3.27 16.61
N HIS A 161 -7.45 -4.40 15.96
CA HIS A 161 -7.55 -4.54 14.50
C HIS A 161 -8.94 -5.05 14.16
N SER A 162 -9.60 -4.50 13.12
CA SER A 162 -11.00 -4.83 12.89
C SER A 162 -11.46 -4.77 11.43
N SER A 163 -12.43 -5.62 11.11
CA SER A 163 -13.22 -5.56 9.88
C SER A 163 -14.69 -5.31 10.23
N MET A 164 -15.13 -4.05 10.16
CA MET A 164 -16.49 -3.66 10.55
C MET A 164 -17.58 -4.46 9.84
N SER A 165 -17.41 -4.77 8.55
CA SER A 165 -18.41 -5.53 7.78
C SER A 165 -18.58 -6.97 8.25
N LYS A 166 -17.60 -7.54 8.97
CA LYS A 166 -17.66 -8.89 9.54
C LYS A 166 -18.46 -8.96 10.84
N ILE A 167 -18.63 -7.84 11.54
CA ILE A 167 -19.44 -7.77 12.77
C ILE A 167 -20.94 -7.94 12.45
N GLY A 168 -21.35 -7.53 11.24
CA GLY A 168 -22.75 -7.44 10.81
C GLY A 168 -23.25 -6.00 10.79
N TRP A 169 -24.55 -5.81 10.66
CA TRP A 169 -25.14 -4.48 10.68
C TRP A 169 -25.09 -3.89 12.09
N ILE A 170 -24.61 -2.65 12.22
CA ILE A 170 -24.40 -1.96 13.50
C ILE A 170 -25.20 -0.66 13.50
N THR A 171 -26.10 -0.53 14.48
CA THR A 171 -26.80 0.72 14.74
C THR A 171 -25.80 1.76 15.25
N GLY A 172 -25.66 2.87 14.53
CA GLY A 172 -24.65 3.91 14.82
C GLY A 172 -23.26 3.64 14.21
N GLY A 173 -23.11 2.55 13.44
CA GLY A 173 -21.90 2.25 12.69
C GLY A 173 -20.62 2.20 13.55
N PRO A 174 -19.48 2.71 13.07
CA PRO A 174 -18.19 2.60 13.79
C PRO A 174 -18.16 3.38 15.11
N VAL A 175 -19.01 4.41 15.27
CA VAL A 175 -19.16 5.17 16.53
C VAL A 175 -19.62 4.26 17.66
N ALA A 176 -20.60 3.38 17.39
CA ALA A 176 -21.12 2.46 18.40
C ALA A 176 -20.07 1.44 18.86
N VAL A 177 -19.22 0.94 17.93
CA VAL A 177 -18.10 0.05 18.26
C VAL A 177 -17.07 0.77 19.12
N THR A 178 -16.72 2.00 18.74
CA THR A 178 -15.74 2.83 19.46
C THR A 178 -16.20 3.12 20.88
N GLN A 179 -17.46 3.55 21.05
CA GLN A 179 -18.03 3.82 22.36
C GLN A 179 -18.15 2.55 23.21
N ALA A 180 -18.49 1.41 22.61
CA ALA A 180 -18.56 0.13 23.34
C ALA A 180 -17.18 -0.29 23.87
N LEU A 181 -16.10 -0.12 23.10
CA LEU A 181 -14.74 -0.36 23.58
C LEU A 181 -14.39 0.61 24.73
N MET A 182 -14.68 1.91 24.57
CA MET A 182 -14.44 2.91 25.61
C MET A 182 -15.22 2.63 26.90
N ASP A 183 -16.45 2.11 26.80
CA ASP A 183 -17.28 1.74 27.96
C ASP A 183 -16.70 0.58 28.76
N VAL A 184 -16.04 -0.38 28.09
CA VAL A 184 -15.42 -1.53 28.74
C VAL A 184 -14.07 -1.18 29.32
N ILE A 185 -13.21 -0.54 28.53
CA ILE A 185 -11.82 -0.26 28.89
C ILE A 185 -11.73 0.91 29.89
N THR A 186 -12.59 1.92 29.72
CA THR A 186 -12.64 3.17 30.50
C THR A 186 -11.36 4.00 30.42
N GLN A 187 -11.38 5.18 31.05
CA GLN A 187 -10.20 6.06 31.16
C GLN A 187 -9.06 5.46 32.00
N GLU A 188 -9.30 4.41 32.77
CA GLU A 188 -8.25 3.72 33.53
C GLU A 188 -7.42 2.76 32.67
N GLY A 189 -7.95 2.34 31.50
CA GLY A 189 -7.24 1.53 30.52
C GLY A 189 -6.81 2.36 29.31
N THR A 190 -6.34 1.68 28.27
CA THR A 190 -5.89 2.35 27.02
C THR A 190 -6.30 1.55 25.80
N ILE A 191 -6.93 2.20 24.82
CA ILE A 191 -7.24 1.63 23.51
C ILE A 191 -6.24 2.18 22.50
N VAL A 192 -5.65 1.32 21.68
CA VAL A 192 -4.72 1.67 20.62
C VAL A 192 -5.21 1.10 19.29
N MET A 193 -5.09 1.86 18.21
CA MET A 193 -5.34 1.37 16.85
C MET A 193 -4.24 1.87 15.90
N PRO A 194 -3.73 1.02 14.99
CA PRO A 194 -2.89 1.51 13.90
C PRO A 194 -3.64 2.55 13.08
N ALA A 195 -2.94 3.62 12.74
CA ALA A 195 -3.44 4.72 11.93
C ALA A 195 -2.49 4.94 10.74
N HIS A 196 -2.10 3.84 10.09
CA HIS A 196 -1.11 3.87 9.01
C HIS A 196 -1.59 4.67 7.81
N THR A 197 -0.61 5.22 7.10
CA THR A 197 -0.74 6.15 5.97
C THR A 197 0.22 5.70 4.87
N SER A 198 0.01 4.48 4.36
CA SER A 198 0.87 3.86 3.34
C SER A 198 1.02 4.71 2.08
N ASP A 199 0.05 5.57 1.79
CA ASP A 199 0.08 6.47 0.62
C ASP A 199 1.04 7.65 0.81
N TYR A 200 1.57 7.88 2.03
CA TYR A 200 2.60 8.87 2.34
C TYR A 200 4.02 8.29 2.22
N SER A 201 4.24 7.44 1.21
CA SER A 201 5.51 6.74 0.95
C SER A 201 6.09 7.11 -0.42
N ASP A 202 7.32 6.65 -0.70
CA ASP A 202 7.96 6.83 -2.00
C ASP A 202 7.15 6.10 -3.10
N PRO A 203 6.61 6.83 -4.10
CA PRO A 203 5.77 6.25 -5.13
C PRO A 203 6.52 5.33 -6.10
N THR A 204 7.85 5.24 -5.99
CA THR A 204 8.67 4.33 -6.80
C THR A 204 8.32 2.86 -6.53
N GLY A 205 7.93 2.52 -5.30
CA GLY A 205 7.56 1.16 -4.87
C GLY A 205 6.07 0.85 -4.93
N TRP A 206 5.22 1.76 -5.42
CA TRP A 206 3.77 1.51 -5.44
C TRP A 206 3.39 0.48 -6.50
N GLU A 207 2.62 -0.52 -6.11
CA GLU A 207 2.16 -1.60 -7.00
C GLU A 207 0.64 -1.74 -7.07
N ASN A 208 -0.11 -1.13 -6.13
CA ASN A 208 -1.55 -1.39 -5.95
C ASN A 208 -2.41 -0.10 -5.87
N PRO A 209 -2.51 0.70 -6.94
CA PRO A 209 -1.88 0.53 -8.24
C PRO A 209 -0.52 1.26 -8.36
N PRO A 210 0.32 0.93 -9.37
CA PRO A 210 1.50 1.73 -9.67
C PRO A 210 1.13 3.05 -10.34
N VAL A 211 2.00 4.05 -10.22
CA VAL A 211 1.90 5.32 -10.96
C VAL A 211 2.90 5.38 -12.12
N PRO A 212 2.62 6.18 -13.18
CA PRO A 212 3.61 6.44 -14.22
C PRO A 212 4.92 6.99 -13.64
N LYS A 213 6.07 6.49 -14.10
CA LYS A 213 7.39 6.85 -13.55
C LYS A 213 7.68 8.35 -13.67
N GLU A 214 7.14 9.00 -14.70
CA GLU A 214 7.22 10.44 -14.92
C GLU A 214 6.48 11.28 -13.85
N TRP A 215 5.54 10.70 -13.10
CA TRP A 215 4.82 11.40 -12.03
C TRP A 215 5.58 11.38 -10.70
N ILE A 216 6.53 10.47 -10.50
CA ILE A 216 7.26 10.30 -9.24
C ILE A 216 7.88 11.62 -8.74
N PRO A 217 8.60 12.41 -9.57
CA PRO A 217 9.14 13.69 -9.11
C PRO A 217 8.06 14.70 -8.71
N ILE A 218 6.96 14.76 -9.47
CA ILE A 218 5.83 15.66 -9.21
C ILE A 218 5.17 15.29 -7.89
N ILE A 219 4.94 13.99 -7.63
CA ILE A 219 4.38 13.48 -6.38
C ILE A 219 5.31 13.83 -5.22
N LYS A 220 6.61 13.52 -5.32
CA LYS A 220 7.59 13.85 -4.27
C LYS A 220 7.72 15.33 -3.99
N GLU A 221 7.49 16.20 -4.98
CA GLU A 221 7.52 17.65 -4.82
C GLU A 221 6.22 18.20 -4.19
N ASN A 222 5.06 17.64 -4.55
CA ASN A 222 3.75 18.24 -4.26
C ASN A 222 2.91 17.50 -3.21
N MET A 223 3.28 16.27 -2.81
CA MET A 223 2.54 15.54 -1.77
C MET A 223 2.58 16.36 -0.46
N PRO A 224 1.42 16.69 0.16
CA PRO A 224 1.39 17.45 1.41
C PRO A 224 2.19 16.75 2.50
N ALA A 225 2.77 17.53 3.42
CA ALA A 225 3.38 16.96 4.61
C ALA A 225 2.34 16.18 5.43
N TYR A 226 2.77 15.07 6.03
CA TYR A 226 1.98 14.37 7.02
C TYR A 226 1.61 15.32 8.16
N ASN A 227 0.36 15.26 8.59
CA ASN A 227 -0.14 15.98 9.75
C ASN A 227 -1.11 15.06 10.49
N LYS A 228 -0.74 14.68 11.71
CA LYS A 228 -1.51 13.73 12.53
C LYS A 228 -2.99 14.08 12.71
N ASN A 229 -3.33 15.37 12.69
CA ASN A 229 -4.70 15.84 12.91
C ASN A 229 -5.60 15.69 11.68
N ILE A 230 -5.04 15.69 10.46
CA ILE A 230 -5.84 15.79 9.23
C ILE A 230 -5.57 14.67 8.23
N THR A 231 -4.39 14.06 8.24
CA THR A 231 -4.04 13.02 7.26
C THR A 231 -4.92 11.78 7.49
N PRO A 232 -5.76 11.36 6.52
CA PRO A 232 -6.61 10.19 6.68
C PRO A 232 -5.80 8.90 6.69
N THR A 233 -6.31 7.84 7.31
CA THR A 233 -5.65 6.53 7.28
C THR A 233 -5.82 5.83 5.93
N SER A 234 -4.87 4.96 5.59
CA SER A 234 -4.90 4.11 4.40
C SER A 234 -5.17 2.66 4.84
N TYR A 235 -6.25 2.06 4.35
CA TYR A 235 -6.60 0.63 4.56
C TYR A 235 -6.83 0.17 6.02
N MET A 236 -6.83 1.06 7.02
CA MET A 236 -7.03 0.70 8.44
C MET A 236 -8.49 0.39 8.82
N GLY A 237 -9.44 0.74 7.95
CA GLY A 237 -10.86 0.47 8.13
C GLY A 237 -11.64 1.58 8.85
N HIS A 238 -12.97 1.53 8.74
CA HIS A 238 -13.86 2.60 9.22
C HIS A 238 -13.83 2.82 10.73
N ILE A 239 -13.53 1.78 11.53
CA ILE A 239 -13.44 1.89 12.99
C ILE A 239 -12.19 2.68 13.37
N ALA A 240 -11.02 2.35 12.82
CA ALA A 240 -9.78 3.10 13.07
C ALA A 240 -9.87 4.56 12.59
N GLU A 241 -10.46 4.80 11.40
CA GLU A 241 -10.68 6.14 10.86
C GLU A 241 -11.67 6.97 11.71
N THR A 242 -12.66 6.32 12.32
CA THR A 242 -13.57 7.01 13.27
C THR A 242 -12.85 7.29 14.58
N PHE A 243 -12.15 6.29 15.13
CA PHE A 243 -11.44 6.36 16.39
C PHE A 243 -10.39 7.48 16.39
N ARG A 244 -9.60 7.67 15.32
CA ARG A 244 -8.60 8.76 15.27
C ARG A 244 -9.17 10.17 15.45
N THR A 245 -10.46 10.35 15.19
CA THR A 245 -11.16 11.65 15.29
C THR A 245 -11.99 11.79 16.56
N PHE A 246 -12.02 10.75 17.41
CA PHE A 246 -12.80 10.78 18.64
C PHE A 246 -12.18 11.75 19.66
N PRO A 247 -13.00 12.45 20.47
CA PRO A 247 -12.49 13.35 21.48
C PRO A 247 -11.53 12.65 22.47
N GLY A 248 -10.36 13.28 22.69
CA GLY A 248 -9.33 12.77 23.60
C GLY A 248 -8.44 11.67 23.01
N VAL A 249 -8.63 11.27 21.75
CA VAL A 249 -7.72 10.35 21.06
C VAL A 249 -6.49 11.14 20.59
N LEU A 250 -5.31 10.64 20.91
CA LEU A 250 -4.02 11.15 20.46
C LEU A 250 -3.50 10.31 19.30
N ARG A 251 -2.60 10.89 18.49
CA ARG A 251 -1.92 10.19 17.39
C ARG A 251 -0.43 10.49 17.40
N SER A 252 0.38 9.47 17.15
CA SER A 252 1.83 9.59 17.03
C SER A 252 2.26 10.22 15.69
N ASP A 253 3.45 10.80 15.64
CA ASP A 253 3.87 11.69 14.55
C ASP A 253 4.53 10.99 13.34
N HIS A 254 4.53 9.66 13.28
CA HIS A 254 5.18 8.92 12.19
C HIS A 254 4.38 9.01 10.87
N PRO A 255 4.99 9.41 9.73
CA PRO A 255 4.27 9.70 8.50
C PRO A 255 3.67 8.49 7.76
N GLN A 256 4.17 7.28 8.00
CA GLN A 256 3.61 6.03 7.45
C GLN A 256 2.98 5.10 8.51
N TYR A 257 3.63 4.89 9.65
CA TYR A 257 3.23 3.92 10.67
C TYR A 257 2.61 4.53 11.94
N SER A 258 1.96 5.70 11.87
CA SER A 258 1.36 6.29 13.07
C SER A 258 0.32 5.40 13.75
N PHE A 259 0.16 5.56 15.06
CA PHE A 259 -0.84 4.90 15.90
C PHE A 259 -1.69 5.95 16.59
N THR A 260 -2.93 5.58 16.89
CA THR A 260 -3.85 6.38 17.69
C THR A 260 -4.10 5.70 19.02
N ALA A 261 -4.21 6.48 20.10
CA ALA A 261 -4.44 5.95 21.43
C ALA A 261 -5.41 6.82 22.24
N TRP A 262 -6.17 6.20 23.13
CA TRP A 262 -7.09 6.87 24.06
C TRP A 262 -7.04 6.20 25.42
N GLY A 263 -7.11 6.99 26.49
CA GLY A 263 -7.11 6.52 27.87
C GLY A 263 -5.79 6.80 28.59
N LYS A 264 -5.55 6.09 29.69
CA LYS A 264 -4.52 6.37 30.70
C LYS A 264 -3.11 6.53 30.11
N HIS A 265 -2.71 5.67 29.18
CA HIS A 265 -1.36 5.64 28.61
C HIS A 265 -1.29 6.22 27.18
N ALA A 266 -2.32 6.96 26.73
CA ALA A 266 -2.37 7.45 25.35
C ALA A 266 -1.20 8.38 24.99
N GLU A 267 -0.82 9.28 25.89
CA GLU A 267 0.32 10.19 25.69
C GLU A 267 1.64 9.43 25.67
N GLU A 268 1.85 8.54 26.63
CA GLU A 268 3.03 7.68 26.72
C GLU A 268 3.21 6.87 25.42
N ILE A 269 2.17 6.17 24.99
CA ILE A 269 2.20 5.31 23.79
C ILE A 269 2.45 6.13 22.52
N THR A 270 1.90 7.34 22.41
CA THR A 270 1.99 8.12 21.15
C THR A 270 3.19 9.06 21.07
N ALA A 271 3.81 9.41 22.20
CA ALA A 271 4.95 10.33 22.25
C ALA A 271 6.23 9.75 21.65
N GLY A 272 7.11 10.61 21.14
CA GLY A 272 8.50 10.23 20.79
C GLY A 272 8.64 9.16 19.71
N HIS A 273 7.63 8.97 18.86
CA HIS A 273 7.66 7.99 17.78
C HIS A 273 8.70 8.37 16.72
N LEU A 274 9.84 7.67 16.73
CA LEU A 274 10.97 7.97 15.85
C LEU A 274 10.66 7.65 14.39
N LEU A 275 11.26 8.41 13.49
CA LEU A 275 11.11 8.23 12.05
C LEU A 275 11.86 6.99 11.52
N ASN A 276 13.03 6.67 12.10
CA ASN A 276 13.75 5.46 11.74
C ASN A 276 13.18 4.26 12.50
N TYR A 277 13.06 3.12 11.82
CA TYR A 277 12.61 1.85 12.39
C TYR A 277 11.24 1.99 13.07
N GLY A 278 10.24 2.44 12.30
CA GLY A 278 8.98 2.99 12.83
C GLY A 278 8.10 1.99 13.58
N LEU A 279 8.35 0.69 13.48
CA LEU A 279 7.62 -0.34 14.23
C LEU A 279 8.50 -1.09 15.24
N GLY A 280 9.74 -0.63 15.44
CA GLY A 280 10.73 -1.25 16.33
C GLY A 280 10.73 -0.70 17.76
N GLU A 281 11.92 -0.64 18.38
CA GLU A 281 12.13 -0.36 19.81
C GLU A 281 11.57 0.99 20.29
N ASN A 282 11.56 2.02 19.43
CA ASN A 282 11.07 3.35 19.78
C ASN A 282 9.66 3.63 19.25
N SER A 283 8.89 2.57 18.96
CA SER A 283 7.55 2.66 18.41
C SER A 283 6.46 2.48 19.47
N PRO A 284 5.21 2.86 19.16
CA PRO A 284 4.05 2.51 19.97
C PRO A 284 3.89 1.01 20.23
N LEU A 285 4.33 0.13 19.31
CA LEU A 285 4.25 -1.32 19.51
C LEU A 285 5.07 -1.76 20.72
N LYS A 286 6.31 -1.25 20.84
CA LYS A 286 7.18 -1.58 21.96
C LYS A 286 6.63 -1.05 23.29
N LYS A 287 6.00 0.12 23.28
CA LYS A 287 5.37 0.67 24.49
C LYS A 287 4.15 -0.15 24.95
N ILE A 288 3.34 -0.65 24.01
CA ILE A 288 2.27 -1.60 24.34
C ILE A 288 2.88 -2.88 24.95
N TYR A 289 4.01 -3.35 24.42
CA TYR A 289 4.70 -4.55 24.89
C TYR A 289 5.18 -4.36 26.34
N ASP A 290 5.81 -3.23 26.63
CA ASP A 290 6.32 -2.87 27.97
C ASP A 290 5.18 -2.70 29.00
N LEU A 291 3.99 -2.32 28.54
CA LEU A 291 2.78 -2.21 29.35
C LEU A 291 2.02 -3.54 29.51
N ASN A 292 2.57 -4.66 29.03
CA ASN A 292 1.91 -5.97 28.98
C ASN A 292 0.52 -5.90 28.31
N GLY A 293 0.44 -5.19 27.19
CA GLY A 293 -0.79 -4.97 26.45
C GLY A 293 -1.35 -6.24 25.79
N MET A 294 -2.60 -6.13 25.34
CA MET A 294 -3.34 -7.20 24.67
C MET A 294 -3.55 -6.87 23.19
N VAL A 295 -3.65 -7.88 22.34
CA VAL A 295 -4.11 -7.75 20.94
C VAL A 295 -5.56 -8.21 20.84
N LEU A 296 -6.41 -7.39 20.21
CA LEU A 296 -7.78 -7.73 19.86
C LEU A 296 -7.95 -7.71 18.33
N LEU A 297 -8.19 -8.89 17.75
CA LEU A 297 -8.52 -9.04 16.33
C LEU A 297 -10.03 -9.26 16.18
N ILE A 298 -10.72 -8.37 15.46
CA ILE A 298 -12.19 -8.44 15.25
C ILE A 298 -12.48 -8.71 13.77
N GLY A 299 -12.78 -9.96 13.42
CA GLY A 299 -13.12 -10.33 12.04
C GLY A 299 -11.97 -10.17 11.04
N VAL A 300 -10.74 -10.19 11.54
CA VAL A 300 -9.49 -10.20 10.78
C VAL A 300 -8.62 -11.35 11.26
N ASP A 301 -7.74 -11.82 10.40
CA ASP A 301 -6.75 -12.84 10.72
C ASP A 301 -5.41 -12.19 11.12
N TYR A 302 -4.39 -13.02 11.36
CA TYR A 302 -3.11 -12.59 11.92
C TYR A 302 -2.25 -11.79 10.94
N ASP A 303 -2.51 -11.88 9.64
CA ASP A 303 -1.97 -10.97 8.62
C ASP A 303 -2.25 -9.49 8.89
N ASN A 304 -3.24 -9.19 9.74
CA ASN A 304 -3.55 -7.83 10.18
C ASN A 304 -2.98 -7.49 11.57
N ASN A 305 -2.29 -8.42 12.24
CA ASN A 305 -1.69 -8.18 13.56
C ASN A 305 -0.38 -7.40 13.42
N THR A 306 -0.45 -6.08 13.46
CA THR A 306 0.72 -5.19 13.36
C THR A 306 1.76 -5.45 14.45
N SER A 307 1.38 -6.04 15.59
CA SER A 307 2.34 -6.33 16.67
C SER A 307 3.43 -7.30 16.27
N PHE A 308 3.19 -8.20 15.32
CA PHE A 308 4.23 -9.11 14.82
C PHE A 308 5.37 -8.38 14.09
N HIS A 309 5.15 -7.18 13.56
CA HIS A 309 6.25 -6.38 13.02
C HIS A 309 7.30 -6.07 14.08
N LEU A 310 6.93 -5.88 15.36
CA LEU A 310 7.91 -5.66 16.43
C LEU A 310 8.91 -6.81 16.53
N ALA A 311 8.46 -8.05 16.32
CA ALA A 311 9.34 -9.22 16.32
C ALA A 311 10.36 -9.18 15.17
N GLU A 312 10.00 -8.64 14.00
CA GLU A 312 10.91 -8.49 12.86
C GLU A 312 12.08 -7.54 13.16
N TYR A 313 11.92 -6.57 14.06
CA TYR A 313 13.01 -5.70 14.53
C TYR A 313 13.88 -6.36 15.61
N MET A 314 13.47 -7.50 16.15
CA MET A 314 14.15 -8.19 17.26
C MET A 314 14.98 -9.38 16.81
N ILE A 315 14.91 -9.79 15.54
CA ILE A 315 15.72 -10.87 14.98
C ILE A 315 17.02 -10.36 14.37
N ASP A 316 18.04 -11.21 14.28
CA ASP A 316 19.35 -10.82 13.71
C ASP A 316 19.30 -10.61 12.19
N SER A 317 18.40 -11.28 11.48
CA SER A 317 18.30 -11.29 10.02
C SER A 317 17.48 -10.12 9.44
N ILE A 318 17.83 -8.88 9.81
CA ILE A 318 17.17 -7.69 9.26
C ILE A 318 17.69 -7.34 7.87
N LYS A 319 16.77 -7.00 6.96
CA LYS A 319 17.10 -6.36 5.69
C LYS A 319 16.71 -4.89 5.77
N GLU A 320 17.70 -4.02 5.93
CA GLU A 320 17.43 -2.59 5.94
C GLU A 320 16.99 -2.09 4.56
N GLU A 321 16.01 -1.20 4.57
CA GLU A 321 15.58 -0.44 3.41
C GLU A 321 15.56 1.06 3.71
N LYS A 322 15.42 1.85 2.64
CA LYS A 322 15.35 3.30 2.72
C LYS A 322 13.98 3.77 2.28
N LEU A 323 13.25 4.33 3.22
CA LEU A 323 11.92 4.90 2.99
C LEU A 323 12.02 6.42 2.82
N GLY A 324 10.92 7.03 2.38
CA GLY A 324 10.81 8.48 2.30
C GLY A 324 9.37 8.95 2.39
N SER A 325 9.17 10.08 3.04
CA SER A 325 7.86 10.68 3.27
C SER A 325 7.94 12.21 3.33
N PRO A 326 6.86 12.93 3.00
CA PRO A 326 6.79 14.37 3.22
C PRO A 326 6.43 14.67 4.68
N ILE A 327 7.28 15.43 5.37
CA ILE A 327 7.05 15.88 6.74
C ILE A 327 7.35 17.38 6.88
N LEU A 328 6.95 17.98 8.00
CA LEU A 328 7.36 19.34 8.36
C LEU A 328 8.67 19.27 9.15
N VAL A 329 9.67 20.04 8.72
CA VAL A 329 10.93 20.26 9.44
C VAL A 329 11.12 21.77 9.53
N ASP A 330 11.09 22.30 10.75
CA ASP A 330 11.08 23.75 11.02
C ASP A 330 9.92 24.47 10.29
N ASP A 331 8.70 23.91 10.38
CA ASP A 331 7.48 24.37 9.70
C ASP A 331 7.52 24.39 8.16
N GLU A 332 8.59 23.88 7.56
CA GLU A 332 8.72 23.73 6.12
C GLU A 332 8.47 22.28 5.67
N ARG A 333 7.67 22.10 4.64
CA ARG A 333 7.45 20.78 4.02
C ARG A 333 8.72 20.31 3.34
N LYS A 334 9.26 19.16 3.77
CA LYS A 334 10.44 18.51 3.19
C LYS A 334 10.14 17.04 2.89
N TRP A 335 10.69 16.54 1.79
CA TRP A 335 10.77 15.10 1.55
C TRP A 335 11.95 14.56 2.35
N VAL A 336 11.68 13.81 3.41
CA VAL A 336 12.70 13.27 4.30
C VAL A 336 12.84 11.78 4.04
N GLU A 337 14.08 11.35 3.83
CA GLU A 337 14.43 9.95 3.70
C GLU A 337 14.94 9.42 5.03
N TYR A 338 14.60 8.18 5.34
CA TYR A 338 14.89 7.55 6.62
C TYR A 338 15.06 6.05 6.45
N LYS A 339 15.59 5.39 7.49
CA LYS A 339 15.85 3.95 7.47
C LYS A 339 14.69 3.18 8.07
N ASP A 340 14.42 2.02 7.50
CA ASP A 340 13.55 1.02 8.11
C ASP A 340 14.01 -0.39 7.71
N ILE A 341 13.23 -1.42 8.02
CA ILE A 341 13.44 -2.79 7.54
C ILE A 341 12.39 -3.17 6.50
N GLU A 342 12.74 -4.08 5.59
CA GLU A 342 11.80 -4.73 4.69
C GLU A 342 10.85 -5.62 5.51
N LEU A 343 9.62 -5.13 5.73
CA LEU A 343 8.59 -5.83 6.49
C LEU A 343 7.92 -6.93 5.64
N ASP A 344 7.66 -8.09 6.23
CA ASP A 344 7.02 -9.22 5.57
C ASP A 344 5.88 -9.78 6.42
N VAL A 345 4.68 -9.82 5.84
CA VAL A 345 3.45 -10.32 6.46
C VAL A 345 3.01 -11.69 5.94
N ASP A 346 3.72 -12.26 4.95
CA ASP A 346 3.29 -13.49 4.27
C ASP A 346 3.19 -14.69 5.22
N ASP A 347 4.00 -14.73 6.28
CA ASP A 347 4.02 -15.78 7.30
C ASP A 347 3.20 -15.46 8.56
N PHE A 348 2.64 -14.26 8.72
CA PHE A 348 1.93 -13.85 9.94
C PHE A 348 0.74 -14.76 10.27
N ASN A 349 -0.01 -15.21 9.26
CA ASN A 349 -1.10 -16.18 9.47
C ASN A 349 -0.58 -17.52 10.00
N LYS A 350 0.54 -18.01 9.47
CA LYS A 350 1.15 -19.26 9.93
C LYS A 350 1.69 -19.13 11.35
N ILE A 351 2.36 -18.01 11.66
CA ILE A 351 2.84 -17.70 13.01
C ILE A 351 1.67 -17.70 14.00
N GLY A 352 0.59 -17.00 13.69
CA GLY A 352 -0.60 -16.94 14.53
C GLY A 352 -1.28 -18.30 14.72
N GLU A 353 -1.39 -19.11 13.67
CA GLU A 353 -1.94 -20.46 13.75
C GLU A 353 -1.08 -21.42 14.58
N GLU A 354 0.23 -21.25 14.60
CA GLU A 354 1.13 -22.02 15.48
C GLU A 354 1.08 -21.50 16.92
N TYR A 355 1.05 -20.19 17.11
CA TYR A 355 0.85 -19.56 18.43
C TYR A 355 -0.45 -20.02 19.11
N GLU A 356 -1.57 -20.11 18.37
CA GLU A 356 -2.86 -20.60 18.88
C GLU A 356 -2.80 -22.05 19.42
N LYS A 357 -1.83 -22.87 19.00
CA LYS A 357 -1.69 -24.27 19.46
C LYS A 357 -0.95 -24.37 20.80
N GLU A 358 -0.10 -23.40 21.10
CA GLU A 358 0.84 -23.45 22.23
C GLU A 358 0.51 -22.42 23.32
N SER A 359 -0.29 -21.40 23.00
CA SER A 359 -0.56 -20.27 23.88
C SER A 359 -2.06 -20.01 24.08
N LYS A 360 -2.38 -19.25 25.13
CA LYS A 360 -3.78 -18.94 25.47
C LYS A 360 -4.32 -17.83 24.56
N VAL A 361 -5.10 -18.23 23.57
CA VAL A 361 -5.88 -17.31 22.72
C VAL A 361 -7.36 -17.46 23.03
N ILE A 362 -8.00 -16.38 23.49
CA ILE A 362 -9.45 -16.38 23.72
C ILE A 362 -10.15 -16.11 22.39
N THR A 363 -11.03 -17.01 21.99
CA THR A 363 -11.86 -16.84 20.79
C THR A 363 -13.31 -16.58 21.16
N TYR A 364 -13.92 -15.58 20.53
CA TYR A 364 -15.31 -15.19 20.77
C TYR A 364 -15.87 -14.48 19.52
N ASN A 365 -17.20 -14.46 19.35
CA ASN A 365 -17.84 -13.75 18.25
C ASN A 365 -18.33 -12.36 18.70
N ILE A 366 -17.75 -11.29 18.15
CA ILE A 366 -18.27 -9.92 18.31
C ILE A 366 -19.25 -9.66 17.16
N GLY A 367 -20.54 -9.61 17.48
CA GLY A 367 -21.59 -9.78 16.48
C GLY A 367 -21.42 -11.12 15.76
N GLN A 368 -21.16 -11.06 14.45
CA GLN A 368 -20.86 -12.22 13.61
C GLN A 368 -19.36 -12.43 13.36
N ALA A 369 -18.51 -11.53 13.85
CA ALA A 369 -17.09 -11.56 13.58
C ALA A 369 -16.37 -12.53 14.53
N LYS A 370 -15.78 -13.60 13.98
CA LYS A 370 -14.80 -14.39 14.73
C LYS A 370 -13.67 -13.47 15.19
N SER A 371 -13.45 -13.43 16.49
CA SER A 371 -12.53 -12.50 17.13
C SER A 371 -11.58 -13.24 18.06
N ARG A 372 -10.39 -12.66 18.27
CA ARG A 372 -9.32 -13.22 19.10
C ARG A 372 -8.79 -12.17 20.08
N LEU A 373 -8.58 -12.55 21.34
CA LEU A 373 -7.94 -11.74 22.38
C LEU A 373 -6.78 -12.54 22.97
N PHE A 374 -5.57 -11.96 22.97
CA PHE A 374 -4.36 -12.61 23.46
C PHE A 374 -3.30 -11.59 23.90
N SER A 375 -2.28 -12.05 24.64
CA SER A 375 -1.18 -11.21 25.11
C SER A 375 -0.32 -10.74 23.95
N GLN A 376 -0.08 -9.43 23.84
CA GLN A 376 0.81 -8.90 22.82
C GLN A 376 2.24 -9.40 23.06
N THR A 377 2.73 -9.27 24.29
CA THR A 377 4.09 -9.64 24.71
C THR A 377 4.41 -11.09 24.35
N GLU A 378 3.57 -12.05 24.79
CA GLU A 378 3.78 -13.47 24.50
C GLU A 378 3.74 -13.77 22.99
N SER A 379 2.84 -13.10 22.26
CA SER A 379 2.70 -13.31 20.82
C SER A 379 3.90 -12.75 20.03
N VAL A 380 4.48 -11.64 20.49
CA VAL A 380 5.69 -11.04 19.89
C VAL A 380 6.90 -11.91 20.18
N ASP A 381 7.06 -12.39 21.41
CA ASP A 381 8.16 -13.27 21.79
C ASP A 381 8.11 -14.58 20.98
N PHE A 382 6.92 -15.17 20.86
CA PHE A 382 6.69 -16.36 20.02
C PHE A 382 7.03 -16.08 18.55
N ALA A 383 6.54 -14.95 18.00
CA ALA A 383 6.80 -14.58 16.61
C ALA A 383 8.30 -14.40 16.35
N ARG A 384 9.04 -13.77 17.28
CA ARG A 384 10.50 -13.60 17.19
C ARG A 384 11.19 -14.96 17.10
N GLU A 385 10.94 -15.85 18.05
CA GLU A 385 11.55 -17.19 18.07
C GLU A 385 11.18 -18.02 16.83
N TRP A 386 9.96 -17.84 16.33
CA TRP A 386 9.52 -18.50 15.11
C TRP A 386 10.29 -17.98 13.90
N MET A 387 10.40 -16.66 13.75
CA MET A 387 11.09 -16.01 12.64
C MET A 387 12.57 -16.35 12.62
N GLU A 388 13.26 -16.35 13.76
CA GLU A 388 14.68 -16.76 13.87
C GLU A 388 14.95 -18.18 13.34
N LYS A 389 13.97 -19.08 13.45
CA LYS A 389 14.11 -20.47 13.01
C LYS A 389 13.73 -20.66 11.54
N ASN A 390 12.93 -19.77 10.96
CA ASN A 390 12.24 -20.01 9.68
C ASN A 390 12.54 -18.98 8.57
N ARG A 391 13.14 -17.82 8.87
CA ARG A 391 13.44 -16.75 7.90
C ARG A 391 14.90 -16.68 7.44
#